data_AF-A0A0A0L7G1-F1
#
_entry.id   AF-A0A0A0L7G1-F1
#
_cell.length_a   1.000
_cell.length_b   1.000
_cell.length_c   1.000
_cell.angle_alpha   90.00
_cell.angle_beta   90.00
_cell.angle_gamma   90.00
#
_symmetry.space_group_name_H-M   'P 1'
#
loop_
_entity.id
_entity.type
_entity.pdbx_description
1 polymer ?
#
loop_
_entity_poly.entity_id
_entity_poly.type
_entity_poly.pdbx_seq_one_letter_code
_entity_poly.pdbx_strand_id
1 'polypeptide(L)'
;MRICFSRSSRLPVFILIVIAAGILNDVGFNRFADGGQRRVHITDDLDDVVDDEEDDSWKDWGKKKSASNDFDIPPADLSKMDIPEIQAEMMKRHSGPTMGFVKLRLGVRRTPDTVAEIAMQWTKVLKTGSVEAKFMAVDLNTLMFTMDRGQDLNELNEFVLSQAESYEIKIGDNVFRRPGDPPLEEVIQLLQKDKNKADGTVSSKNSEPLHQEL
;
A
#
# COMPACT_ATOMS: atom_id res chain seq x y z
N MET A 1 50.49 26.95 -66.99
CA MET A 1 51.15 26.03 -67.95
C MET A 1 50.70 24.62 -67.63
N ARG A 2 50.06 23.94 -68.59
CA ARG A 2 49.71 22.52 -68.51
C ARG A 2 50.98 21.70 -68.71
N ILE A 3 51.11 20.58 -68.00
CA ILE A 3 51.52 19.29 -68.58
C ILE A 3 50.74 18.19 -67.85
N CYS A 4 50.14 17.35 -68.67
CA CYS A 4 49.38 16.14 -68.38
C CYS A 4 50.29 14.96 -67.99
N PHE A 5 49.65 13.79 -67.91
CA PHE A 5 50.15 12.41 -67.77
C PHE A 5 50.25 11.92 -66.32
N SER A 6 49.93 10.67 -65.99
CA SER A 6 49.24 9.56 -66.67
C SER A 6 49.27 8.38 -65.69
N ARG A 7 48.27 7.50 -65.79
CA ARG A 7 48.26 6.08 -65.41
C ARG A 7 49.11 5.64 -64.22
N SER A 8 48.40 5.43 -63.11
CA SER A 8 48.37 4.17 -62.36
C SER A 8 49.64 3.31 -62.44
N SER A 9 50.62 3.63 -61.60
CA SER A 9 51.60 2.66 -61.14
C SER A 9 51.28 2.34 -59.68
N ARG A 10 50.58 1.21 -59.45
CA ARG A 10 50.26 0.67 -58.11
C ARG A 10 51.44 -0.11 -57.48
N LEU A 11 52.64 0.02 -58.05
CA LEU A 11 53.86 -0.61 -57.55
C LEU A 11 54.39 -0.06 -56.21
N PRO A 12 54.29 1.25 -55.86
CA PRO A 12 54.83 1.73 -54.58
C PRO A 12 53.95 1.36 -53.38
N VAL A 13 52.64 1.10 -53.58
CA VAL A 13 51.71 0.71 -52.51
C VAL A 13 51.88 -0.77 -52.13
N PHE A 14 52.13 -1.65 -53.11
CA PHE A 14 52.38 -3.07 -52.84
C PHE A 14 53.70 -3.30 -52.07
N ILE A 15 54.74 -2.50 -52.34
CA ILE A 15 56.03 -2.60 -51.63
C ILE A 15 55.88 -2.20 -50.16
N LEU A 16 55.07 -1.18 -49.84
CA LEU A 16 54.81 -0.77 -48.45
C LEU A 16 54.03 -1.84 -47.65
N ILE A 17 53.11 -2.58 -48.29
CA ILE A 17 52.32 -3.63 -47.62
C ILE A 17 53.18 -4.87 -47.31
N VAL A 18 54.11 -5.24 -48.18
CA VAL A 18 55.00 -6.39 -47.95
C VAL A 18 56.01 -6.12 -46.84
N ILE A 19 56.53 -4.89 -46.74
CA ILE A 19 57.46 -4.51 -45.65
C ILE A 19 56.72 -4.47 -44.30
N ALA A 20 55.47 -3.99 -44.25
CA ALA A 20 54.67 -4.00 -43.03
C ALA A 20 54.31 -5.42 -42.55
N ALA A 21 54.07 -6.37 -43.47
CA ALA A 21 53.79 -7.77 -43.13
C ALA A 21 55.05 -8.58 -42.75
N GLY A 22 56.24 -8.20 -43.26
CA GLY A 22 57.51 -8.84 -42.91
C GLY A 22 57.99 -8.51 -41.50
N ILE A 23 57.78 -7.27 -41.03
CA ILE A 23 58.18 -6.83 -39.68
C ILE A 23 57.23 -7.35 -38.59
N LEU A 24 56.00 -7.75 -38.93
CA LEU A 24 55.03 -8.30 -37.98
C LEU A 24 55.21 -9.81 -37.73
N ASN A 25 55.81 -10.55 -38.67
CA ASN A 25 55.94 -12.00 -38.57
C ASN A 25 57.27 -12.50 -37.96
N ASP A 26 58.23 -11.59 -37.67
CA ASP A 26 59.56 -11.95 -37.16
C ASP A 26 59.81 -11.48 -35.71
N VAL A 27 58.72 -11.21 -34.96
CA VAL A 27 58.77 -11.11 -33.49
C VAL A 27 57.96 -12.25 -32.91
N GLY A 28 58.55 -13.44 -33.02
CA GLY A 28 58.51 -14.44 -31.95
C GLY A 28 57.14 -14.89 -31.47
N PHE A 29 56.31 -15.41 -32.39
CA PHE A 29 55.14 -16.24 -32.05
C PHE A 29 55.54 -17.66 -31.58
N ASN A 30 56.62 -17.79 -30.82
CA ASN A 30 57.07 -19.05 -30.21
C ASN A 30 57.83 -18.78 -28.91
N ARG A 31 57.09 -18.32 -27.89
CA ARG A 31 57.38 -18.61 -26.49
C ARG A 31 56.10 -19.16 -25.85
N PHE A 32 55.71 -20.36 -26.26
CA PHE A 32 54.97 -21.26 -25.39
C PHE A 32 55.92 -21.72 -24.27
N ALA A 33 56.21 -20.82 -23.35
CA ALA A 33 56.74 -21.18 -22.04
C ALA A 33 55.55 -21.61 -21.20
N ASP A 34 55.45 -22.92 -21.02
CA ASP A 34 54.96 -23.59 -19.81
C ASP A 34 54.36 -22.66 -18.74
N GLY A 35 53.05 -22.42 -18.84
CA GLY A 35 52.26 -21.68 -17.85
C GLY A 35 50.86 -22.27 -17.66
N GLY A 36 50.60 -23.45 -18.23
CA GLY A 36 49.29 -24.13 -18.24
C GLY A 36 48.87 -24.78 -16.92
N GLN A 37 49.54 -24.47 -15.80
CA GLN A 37 49.32 -25.13 -14.50
C GLN A 37 49.13 -24.15 -13.35
N ARG A 38 48.68 -22.92 -13.60
CA ARG A 38 48.16 -22.04 -12.53
C ARG A 38 46.91 -21.32 -13.01
N ARG A 39 45.84 -22.09 -13.20
CA ARG A 39 44.50 -21.51 -13.01
C ARG A 39 44.44 -21.22 -11.51
N VAL A 40 44.44 -19.95 -11.12
CA VAL A 40 44.07 -19.58 -9.74
C VAL A 40 42.63 -20.04 -9.61
N HIS A 41 42.44 -21.22 -9.02
CA HIS A 41 41.14 -21.71 -8.64
C HIS A 41 40.78 -20.91 -7.39
N ILE A 42 40.03 -19.83 -7.59
CA ILE A 42 39.30 -19.20 -6.50
C ILE A 42 38.32 -20.29 -6.08
N THR A 43 38.56 -20.90 -4.93
CA THR A 43 37.60 -21.82 -4.32
C THR A 43 36.29 -21.07 -4.15
N ASP A 44 35.20 -21.67 -4.63
CA ASP A 44 33.83 -21.15 -4.54
C ASP A 44 33.28 -21.20 -3.09
N ASP A 45 34.13 -21.60 -2.14
CA ASP A 45 33.87 -21.59 -0.71
C ASP A 45 34.04 -20.15 -0.18
N LEU A 46 33.11 -19.26 -0.55
CA LEU A 46 32.91 -17.94 0.07
C LEU A 46 32.06 -18.03 1.36
N ASP A 47 31.92 -19.23 1.92
CA ASP A 47 31.22 -19.48 3.20
C ASP A 47 31.98 -18.93 4.42
N ASP A 48 33.26 -18.55 4.27
CA ASP A 48 34.07 -17.96 5.34
C ASP A 48 34.03 -16.42 5.36
N VAL A 49 33.42 -15.79 4.34
CA VAL A 49 33.20 -14.35 4.29
C VAL A 49 31.95 -14.04 5.10
N VAL A 50 32.16 -13.73 6.38
CA VAL A 50 31.14 -13.05 7.16
C VAL A 50 30.99 -11.64 6.55
N ASP A 51 29.78 -11.28 6.15
CA ASP A 51 29.46 -9.92 5.72
C ASP A 51 29.12 -9.08 6.97
N ASP A 52 30.16 -8.65 7.69
CA ASP A 52 30.05 -7.79 8.87
C ASP A 52 29.89 -6.29 8.51
N GLU A 53 29.69 -5.95 7.23
CA GLU A 53 29.48 -4.57 6.75
C GLU A 53 27.99 -4.18 6.66
N GLU A 54 27.06 -5.14 6.76
CA GLU A 54 25.63 -4.85 6.87
C GLU A 54 25.33 -4.34 8.29
N ASP A 55 25.17 -3.02 8.42
CA ASP A 55 24.95 -2.35 9.70
C ASP A 55 23.77 -2.98 10.47
N ASP A 56 23.88 -3.01 11.80
CA ASP A 56 22.79 -3.55 12.65
C ASP A 56 21.46 -2.83 12.37
N SER A 57 21.54 -1.59 11.86
CA SER A 57 20.40 -0.78 11.42
C SER A 57 19.65 -1.37 10.23
N TRP A 58 20.32 -2.01 9.28
CA TRP A 58 19.73 -2.66 8.12
C TRP A 58 19.17 -4.04 8.47
N LYS A 59 19.81 -4.76 9.40
CA LYS A 59 19.25 -6.02 9.95
C LYS A 59 17.94 -5.80 10.70
N ASP A 60 17.73 -4.60 11.24
CA ASP A 60 16.49 -4.20 11.90
C ASP A 60 15.47 -3.56 10.95
N TRP A 61 15.87 -3.31 9.70
CA TRP A 61 14.96 -2.82 8.67
C TRP A 61 13.91 -3.88 8.35
N GLY A 62 12.63 -3.56 8.58
CA GLY A 62 11.49 -4.45 8.34
C GLY A 62 11.13 -5.38 9.50
N LYS A 63 11.93 -5.44 10.58
CA LYS A 63 11.48 -6.06 11.83
C LYS A 63 10.41 -5.17 12.45
N LYS A 64 9.28 -5.76 12.86
CA LYS A 64 8.28 -5.04 13.66
C LYS A 64 8.98 -4.62 14.95
N LYS A 65 9.16 -3.31 15.15
CA LYS A 65 9.66 -2.76 16.42
C LYS A 65 8.80 -3.38 17.52
N SER A 66 9.41 -4.14 18.41
CA SER A 66 8.73 -4.57 19.62
C SER A 66 8.20 -3.30 20.30
N ALA A 67 7.12 -3.41 21.07
CA ALA A 67 6.59 -2.32 21.86
C ALA A 67 7.60 -1.94 22.97
N SER A 68 8.80 -1.53 22.61
CA SER A 68 9.69 -0.81 23.50
C SER A 68 9.03 0.52 23.77
N ASN A 69 8.97 0.83 25.06
CA ASN A 69 8.34 1.99 25.65
C ASN A 69 9.15 3.27 25.37
N ASP A 70 9.72 3.41 24.17
CA ASP A 70 10.67 4.47 23.77
C ASP A 70 9.97 5.80 23.42
N PHE A 71 8.72 5.98 23.85
CA PHE A 71 8.10 7.30 23.81
C PHE A 71 8.44 8.05 25.11
N ASP A 72 9.65 8.61 25.15
CA ASP A 72 10.04 9.71 26.05
C ASP A 72 9.27 11.01 25.73
N ILE A 73 7.95 10.93 25.52
CA ILE A 73 7.11 12.13 25.43
C ILE A 73 6.86 12.55 26.87
N PRO A 74 7.36 13.72 27.31
CA PRO A 74 7.04 14.23 28.63
C PRO A 74 5.51 14.23 28.81
N PRO A 75 5.00 13.85 29.99
CA PRO A 75 3.57 13.87 30.25
C PRO A 75 3.06 15.28 29.94
N ALA A 76 2.05 15.37 29.05
CA ALA A 76 1.40 16.66 28.84
C ALA A 76 0.87 17.14 30.20
N ASP A 77 1.00 18.44 30.47
CA ASP A 77 0.45 19.05 31.67
C ASP A 77 -1.08 19.14 31.53
N LEU A 78 -1.76 18.00 31.74
CA LEU A 78 -3.21 17.84 31.62
C LEU A 78 -3.99 18.74 32.59
N SER A 79 -3.32 19.32 33.59
CA SER A 79 -3.95 20.21 34.57
C SER A 79 -4.40 21.56 33.99
N LYS A 80 -3.86 21.95 32.83
CA LYS A 80 -4.13 23.26 32.19
C LYS A 80 -4.99 23.17 30.93
N MET A 81 -5.29 21.96 30.45
CA MET A 81 -6.02 21.72 29.20
C MET A 81 -7.52 21.53 29.45
N ASP A 82 -8.34 21.86 28.44
CA ASP A 82 -9.77 21.55 28.47
C ASP A 82 -10.01 20.06 28.15
N ILE A 83 -11.13 19.50 28.61
CA ILE A 83 -11.50 18.07 28.43
C ILE A 83 -11.37 17.56 26.97
N PRO A 84 -11.84 18.27 25.93
CA PRO A 84 -11.65 17.83 24.54
C PRO A 84 -10.19 17.83 24.09
N GLU A 85 -9.38 18.75 24.61
CA GLU A 85 -7.95 18.84 24.29
C GLU A 85 -7.18 17.69 24.96
N ILE A 86 -7.52 17.35 26.19
CA ILE A 86 -7.00 16.17 26.91
C ILE A 86 -7.32 14.89 26.12
N GLN A 87 -8.55 14.74 25.63
CA GLN A 87 -8.92 13.57 24.83
C GLN A 87 -8.11 13.47 23.53
N ALA A 88 -7.95 14.58 22.81
CA ALA A 88 -7.12 14.62 21.61
C ALA A 88 -5.66 14.25 21.90
N GLU A 89 -5.11 14.72 23.01
CA GLU A 89 -3.74 14.41 23.43
C GLU A 89 -3.59 12.93 23.83
N MET A 90 -4.57 12.36 24.54
CA MET A 90 -4.58 10.92 24.85
C MET A 90 -4.70 10.05 23.59
N MET A 91 -5.49 10.48 22.60
CA MET A 91 -5.58 9.79 21.30
C MET A 91 -4.25 9.80 20.55
N LYS A 92 -3.52 10.93 20.53
CA LYS A 92 -2.19 11.01 19.89
C LYS A 92 -1.16 10.07 20.51
N ARG A 93 -1.27 9.83 21.82
CA ARG A 93 -0.36 8.96 22.57
C ARG A 93 -0.80 7.51 22.58
N HIS A 94 -1.96 7.18 22.00
CA HIS A 94 -2.45 5.81 21.97
C HIS A 94 -1.64 4.97 20.98
N SER A 95 -0.68 4.20 21.50
CA SER A 95 0.19 3.33 20.70
C SER A 95 -0.19 1.84 20.79
N GLY A 96 -1.36 1.52 21.33
CA GLY A 96 -1.82 0.14 21.51
C GLY A 96 -2.56 -0.43 20.30
N PRO A 97 -2.81 -1.76 20.29
CA PRO A 97 -3.69 -2.39 19.32
C PRO A 97 -5.08 -1.77 19.42
N THR A 98 -5.61 -1.32 18.29
CA THR A 98 -6.94 -0.70 18.20
C THR A 98 -7.83 -1.49 17.27
N MET A 99 -9.09 -1.64 17.65
CA MET A 99 -10.13 -2.16 16.77
C MET A 99 -11.31 -1.21 16.71
N GLY A 100 -12.00 -1.22 15.58
CA GLY A 100 -13.18 -0.40 15.38
C GLY A 100 -14.09 -0.94 14.30
N PHE A 101 -15.25 -0.30 14.18
CA PHE A 101 -16.28 -0.65 13.22
C PHE A 101 -16.57 0.53 12.32
N VAL A 102 -16.56 0.30 11.02
CA VAL A 102 -17.02 1.26 10.02
C VAL A 102 -18.43 0.86 9.59
N LYS A 103 -19.37 1.77 9.76
CA LYS A 103 -20.72 1.67 9.22
C LYS A 103 -20.72 2.27 7.82
N LEU A 104 -21.15 1.47 6.86
CA LEU A 104 -21.31 1.87 5.46
C LEU A 104 -22.66 2.57 5.26
N ARG A 105 -22.74 3.41 4.23
CA ARG A 105 -23.96 4.14 3.87
C ARG A 105 -25.12 3.20 3.58
N LEU A 106 -26.25 3.47 4.21
CA LEU A 106 -27.52 2.78 4.01
C LEU A 106 -28.14 3.20 2.65
N GLY A 107 -28.79 2.26 1.97
CA GLY A 107 -29.52 2.53 0.71
C GLY A 107 -28.83 2.00 -0.57
N VAL A 108 -27.56 1.60 -0.50
CA VAL A 108 -26.89 0.89 -1.60
C VAL A 108 -27.11 -0.61 -1.42
N ARG A 109 -27.58 -1.30 -2.46
CA ARG A 109 -27.69 -2.77 -2.45
C ARG A 109 -26.29 -3.37 -2.51
N ARG A 110 -25.88 -4.07 -1.45
CA ARG A 110 -24.59 -4.76 -1.36
C ARG A 110 -24.81 -6.25 -1.11
N THR A 111 -23.91 -7.07 -1.63
CA THR A 111 -23.77 -8.48 -1.28
C THR A 111 -22.57 -8.67 -0.34
N PRO A 112 -22.49 -9.76 0.42
CA PRO A 112 -21.35 -10.02 1.30
C PRO A 112 -20.01 -9.97 0.54
N ASP A 113 -19.98 -10.50 -0.69
CA ASP A 113 -18.79 -10.51 -1.54
C ASP A 113 -18.33 -9.08 -1.87
N THR A 114 -19.25 -8.18 -2.25
CA THR A 114 -18.89 -6.79 -2.54
C THR A 114 -18.32 -6.06 -1.33
N VAL A 115 -18.80 -6.39 -0.12
CA VAL A 115 -18.30 -5.79 1.12
C VAL A 115 -16.93 -6.34 1.48
N ALA A 116 -16.69 -7.63 1.26
CA ALA A 116 -15.38 -8.24 1.40
C ALA A 116 -14.37 -7.67 0.41
N GLU A 117 -14.78 -7.38 -0.82
CA GLU A 117 -13.96 -6.69 -1.81
C GLU A 117 -13.58 -5.27 -1.37
N ILE A 118 -14.54 -4.49 -0.85
CA ILE A 118 -14.26 -3.16 -0.28
C ILE A 118 -13.25 -3.26 0.86
N ALA A 119 -13.45 -4.20 1.79
CA ALA A 119 -12.54 -4.43 2.90
C ALA A 119 -11.11 -4.76 2.41
N MET A 120 -10.99 -5.63 1.40
CA MET A 120 -9.71 -5.99 0.81
C MET A 120 -9.05 -4.81 0.09
N GLN A 121 -9.82 -4.04 -0.67
CA GLN A 121 -9.33 -2.84 -1.36
C GLN A 121 -8.80 -1.81 -0.37
N TRP A 122 -9.56 -1.50 0.69
CA TRP A 122 -9.15 -0.54 1.71
C TRP A 122 -7.90 -1.02 2.46
N THR A 123 -7.85 -2.30 2.81
CA THR A 123 -6.64 -2.92 3.42
C THR A 123 -5.42 -2.75 2.50
N LYS A 124 -5.58 -2.96 1.20
CA LYS A 124 -4.49 -2.80 0.23
C LYS A 124 -4.05 -1.35 0.11
N VAL A 125 -4.98 -0.40 0.05
CA VAL A 125 -4.67 1.04 -0.04
C VAL A 125 -3.95 1.53 1.21
N LEU A 126 -4.41 1.15 2.39
CA LEU A 126 -3.75 1.53 3.65
C LEU A 126 -2.36 0.90 3.78
N LYS A 127 -2.22 -0.35 3.35
CA LYS A 127 -0.90 -0.99 3.27
C LYS A 127 0.06 -0.25 2.33
N THR A 128 -0.42 0.32 1.22
CA THR A 128 0.41 1.19 0.36
C THR A 128 0.78 2.51 1.01
N GLY A 129 -0.04 3.00 1.96
CA GLY A 129 0.25 4.16 2.79
C GLY A 129 1.12 3.87 4.01
N SER A 130 1.71 2.67 4.13
CA SER A 130 2.44 2.23 5.34
C SER A 130 1.58 2.16 6.62
N VAL A 131 0.25 2.14 6.48
CA VAL A 131 -0.69 2.02 7.59
C VAL A 131 -1.07 0.54 7.73
N GLU A 132 -0.67 -0.08 8.85
CA GLU A 132 -0.96 -1.49 9.14
C GLU A 132 -2.39 -1.68 9.71
N ALA A 133 -3.41 -1.41 8.89
CA ALA A 133 -4.80 -1.67 9.22
C ALA A 133 -5.37 -2.82 8.38
N LYS A 134 -6.05 -3.77 9.02
CA LYS A 134 -6.73 -4.90 8.37
C LYS A 134 -8.23 -4.75 8.49
N PHE A 135 -8.92 -4.68 7.36
CA PHE A 135 -10.39 -4.64 7.30
C PHE A 135 -10.97 -6.04 7.07
N MET A 136 -12.13 -6.28 7.68
CA MET A 136 -12.90 -7.50 7.59
C MET A 136 -14.38 -7.16 7.42
N ALA A 137 -15.07 -7.85 6.52
CA ALA A 137 -16.51 -7.73 6.38
C ALA A 137 -17.20 -8.46 7.54
N VAL A 138 -18.05 -7.76 8.29
CA VAL A 138 -18.86 -8.34 9.37
C VAL A 138 -20.30 -8.52 8.90
N ASP A 139 -20.88 -7.48 8.33
CA ASP A 139 -22.24 -7.46 7.78
C ASP A 139 -22.26 -6.75 6.42
N LEU A 140 -23.42 -6.74 5.75
CA LEU A 140 -23.64 -6.01 4.49
C LEU A 140 -23.34 -4.50 4.56
N ASN A 141 -23.46 -3.90 5.76
CA ASN A 141 -23.24 -2.48 6.00
C ASN A 141 -22.20 -2.22 7.09
N THR A 142 -21.48 -3.24 7.56
CA THR A 142 -20.51 -3.09 8.65
C THR A 142 -19.18 -3.73 8.25
N LEU A 143 -18.13 -2.94 8.29
CA LEU A 143 -16.75 -3.42 8.29
C LEU A 143 -16.18 -3.33 9.69
N MET A 144 -15.35 -4.29 10.08
CA MET A 144 -14.50 -4.19 11.25
C MET A 144 -13.06 -3.97 10.77
N PHE A 145 -12.31 -3.16 11.50
CA PHE A 145 -10.88 -3.05 11.29
C PHE A 145 -10.12 -3.37 12.58
N THR A 146 -8.92 -3.90 12.41
CA THR A 146 -7.94 -4.11 13.47
C THR A 146 -6.63 -3.49 13.05
N MET A 147 -5.95 -2.84 13.98
CA MET A 147 -4.71 -2.12 13.76
C MET A 147 -3.75 -2.41 14.90
N ASP A 148 -2.52 -2.78 14.56
CA ASP A 148 -1.50 -3.12 15.56
C ASP A 148 -0.95 -1.83 16.24
N ARG A 149 -0.85 -0.75 15.47
CA ARG A 149 -0.32 0.55 15.90
C ARG A 149 -1.41 1.61 15.93
N GLY A 150 -1.93 1.98 17.09
CA GLY A 150 -2.96 3.04 17.22
C GLY A 150 -2.52 4.46 16.81
N GLN A 151 -1.25 4.67 16.47
CA GLN A 151 -0.70 5.98 16.11
C GLN A 151 -1.27 6.52 14.78
N ASP A 152 -1.48 5.65 13.80
CA ASP A 152 -1.96 6.06 12.48
C ASP A 152 -3.51 6.07 12.39
N LEU A 153 -4.19 6.13 13.54
CA LEU A 153 -5.65 6.24 13.62
C LEU A 153 -6.18 7.52 12.98
N ASN A 154 -5.41 8.62 13.03
CA ASN A 154 -5.82 9.86 12.38
C ASN A 154 -5.86 9.71 10.85
N GLU A 155 -4.82 9.09 10.29
CA GLU A 155 -4.72 8.80 8.85
C GLU A 155 -5.81 7.81 8.42
N LEU A 156 -6.07 6.79 9.25
CA LEU A 156 -7.17 5.85 9.04
C LEU A 156 -8.52 6.55 9.02
N ASN A 157 -8.79 7.42 10.00
CA ASN A 157 -10.05 8.15 10.08
C ASN A 157 -10.24 9.07 8.88
N GLU A 158 -9.19 9.80 8.48
CA GLU A 158 -9.22 10.65 7.28
C GLU A 158 -9.49 9.83 6.01
N PHE A 159 -8.76 8.71 5.83
CA PHE A 159 -8.96 7.83 4.70
C PHE A 159 -10.38 7.27 4.65
N VAL A 160 -10.87 6.68 5.74
CA VAL A 160 -12.20 6.07 5.76
C VAL A 160 -13.27 7.14 5.57
N LEU A 161 -13.18 8.30 6.24
CA LEU A 161 -14.12 9.40 6.07
C LEU A 161 -14.03 10.06 4.69
N SER A 162 -12.97 9.83 3.90
CA SER A 162 -12.93 10.25 2.50
C SER A 162 -13.76 9.33 1.59
N GLN A 163 -13.83 8.03 1.89
CA GLN A 163 -14.51 7.02 1.05
C GLN A 163 -16.02 7.22 0.99
N ALA A 164 -16.59 7.33 -0.21
CA ALA A 164 -18.02 7.60 -0.40
C ALA A 164 -18.93 6.52 0.22
N GLU A 165 -18.42 5.31 0.44
CA GLU A 165 -19.18 4.23 1.07
C GLU A 165 -19.26 4.35 2.58
N SER A 166 -18.38 5.12 3.23
CA SER A 166 -18.37 5.27 4.68
C SER A 166 -19.43 6.26 5.15
N TYR A 167 -19.98 5.99 6.33
CA TYR A 167 -20.92 6.85 7.01
C TYR A 167 -20.42 7.24 8.40
N GLU A 168 -20.10 6.23 9.21
CA GLU A 168 -19.70 6.42 10.61
C GLU A 168 -18.60 5.44 11.00
N ILE A 169 -17.65 5.89 11.81
CA ILE A 169 -16.58 5.05 12.37
C ILE A 169 -16.74 5.04 13.88
N LYS A 170 -16.77 3.84 14.48
CA LYS A 170 -16.83 3.63 15.93
C LYS A 170 -15.54 3.00 16.41
N ILE A 171 -14.89 3.63 17.37
CA ILE A 171 -13.66 3.16 17.99
C ILE A 171 -13.86 3.23 19.51
N GLY A 172 -14.13 2.08 20.14
CA GLY A 172 -14.64 2.05 21.51
C GLY A 172 -15.92 2.89 21.64
N ASP A 173 -15.88 3.89 22.51
CA ASP A 173 -17.00 4.82 22.75
C ASP A 173 -16.98 6.05 21.82
N ASN A 174 -15.89 6.24 21.06
CA ASN A 174 -15.75 7.39 20.18
C ASN A 174 -16.40 7.13 18.82
N VAL A 175 -17.18 8.11 18.35
CA VAL A 175 -17.91 8.04 17.09
C VAL A 175 -17.47 9.18 16.19
N PHE A 176 -16.84 8.85 15.06
CA PHE A 176 -16.38 9.80 14.05
C PHE A 176 -17.32 9.80 12.85
N ARG A 177 -17.68 10.99 12.39
CA ARG A 177 -18.62 11.23 11.29
C ARG A 177 -18.13 12.39 10.43
N ARG A 178 -18.59 12.45 9.18
CA ARG A 178 -18.37 13.62 8.32
C ARG A 178 -19.14 14.82 8.88
N PRO A 179 -18.60 16.03 8.77
CA PRO A 179 -19.29 17.22 9.23
C PRO A 179 -20.61 17.38 8.47
N GLY A 180 -21.72 17.48 9.22
CA GLY A 180 -23.08 17.69 8.67
C GLY A 180 -23.92 16.43 8.48
N ASP A 181 -23.35 15.22 8.63
CA ASP A 181 -24.15 13.99 8.55
C ASP A 181 -24.92 13.72 9.86
N PRO A 182 -26.23 13.37 9.79
CA PRO A 182 -27.03 13.04 10.98
C PRO A 182 -26.50 11.78 11.68
N PRO A 183 -26.95 11.47 12.91
CA PRO A 183 -26.61 10.20 13.55
C PRO A 183 -27.25 9.03 12.79
N LEU A 184 -26.51 7.92 12.64
CA LEU A 184 -26.97 6.74 11.89
C LEU A 184 -28.31 6.21 12.40
N GLU A 185 -28.52 6.26 13.71
CA GLU A 185 -29.75 5.82 14.36
C GLU A 185 -30.98 6.60 13.86
N GLU A 186 -30.85 7.92 13.66
CA GLU A 186 -31.94 8.74 13.13
C GLU A 186 -32.24 8.40 11.68
N VAL A 187 -31.21 8.12 10.87
CA VAL A 187 -31.38 7.67 9.48
C VAL A 187 -32.09 6.33 9.42
N ILE A 188 -31.75 5.39 10.30
CA ILE A 188 -32.43 4.09 10.40
C ILE A 188 -33.91 4.29 10.75
N GLN A 189 -34.21 5.15 11.72
CA GLN A 189 -35.59 5.44 12.12
C GLN A 189 -36.39 6.10 11.00
N LEU A 190 -35.81 7.03 10.25
CA LEU A 190 -36.45 7.65 9.09
C LEU A 190 -36.77 6.61 8.00
N LEU A 191 -35.81 5.74 7.66
CA LEU A 191 -36.00 4.67 6.69
C LEU A 191 -37.10 3.68 7.11
N GLN A 192 -37.18 3.35 8.41
CA GLN A 192 -38.25 2.50 8.94
C GLN A 192 -39.62 3.18 8.87
N LYS A 193 -39.71 4.47 9.21
CA LYS A 193 -40.95 5.25 9.12
C LYS A 193 -41.47 5.32 7.68
N ASP A 194 -40.59 5.56 6.72
CA ASP A 194 -40.95 5.62 5.29
C ASP A 194 -41.46 4.26 4.79
N LYS A 195 -40.81 3.17 5.20
CA LYS A 195 -41.26 1.82 4.87
C LYS A 195 -42.66 1.53 5.43
N ASN A 196 -42.89 1.84 6.70
CA ASN A 196 -44.20 1.65 7.34
C ASN A 196 -45.31 2.49 6.68
N LYS A 197 -44.98 3.69 6.19
CA LYS A 197 -45.93 4.57 5.48
C LYS A 197 -46.28 4.05 4.08
N ALA A 198 -45.32 3.44 3.37
CA ALA A 198 -45.55 2.84 2.07
C ALA A 198 -46.48 1.61 2.17
N ASP A 199 -46.26 0.75 3.17
CA ASP A 199 -47.08 -0.46 3.36
C ASP A 199 -48.52 -0.14 3.79
N GLY A 200 -48.74 0.95 4.53
CA GLY A 200 -50.09 1.41 4.92
C GLY A 200 -50.97 1.94 3.78
N THR A 201 -50.39 2.29 2.63
CA THR A 201 -51.14 2.88 1.49
C THR A 201 -51.70 1.82 0.52
N VAL A 202 -51.17 0.58 0.56
CA VAL A 202 -51.55 -0.49 -0.39
C VAL A 202 -52.81 -1.25 0.05
N SER A 203 -53.25 -1.13 1.31
CA SER A 203 -54.35 -1.96 1.85
C SER A 203 -55.78 -1.39 1.68
N SER A 204 -55.98 -0.20 1.08
CA SER A 204 -57.30 0.49 1.07
C SER A 204 -58.08 0.44 -0.25
N LYS A 205 -57.59 -0.22 -1.30
CA LYS A 205 -58.33 -0.34 -2.56
C LYS A 205 -58.27 -1.77 -3.05
N ASN A 206 -59.23 -2.59 -2.64
CA ASN A 206 -59.85 -3.67 -3.42
C ASN A 206 -60.80 -4.46 -2.50
N SER A 207 -61.99 -3.92 -2.30
CA SER A 207 -63.16 -4.69 -1.88
C SER A 207 -64.38 -4.14 -2.60
N GLU A 208 -64.49 -4.44 -3.90
CA GLU A 208 -65.79 -4.39 -4.58
C GLU A 208 -66.61 -5.60 -4.13
N PRO A 209 -67.87 -5.42 -3.68
CA PRO A 209 -68.74 -6.52 -3.33
C PRO A 209 -69.37 -7.09 -4.62
N LEU A 210 -69.09 -8.37 -4.89
CA LEU A 210 -69.83 -9.16 -5.87
C LEU A 210 -71.29 -9.32 -5.38
N HIS A 211 -72.17 -8.45 -5.85
CA HIS A 211 -73.58 -8.77 -5.97
C HIS A 211 -73.79 -9.59 -7.24
N GLN A 212 -74.27 -10.83 -7.10
CA GLN A 212 -75.04 -11.45 -8.18
C GLN A 212 -76.20 -12.23 -7.57
N GLU A 213 -77.40 -11.77 -7.93
CA GLU A 213 -78.72 -12.32 -7.62
C GLU A 213 -78.97 -13.67 -8.32
N LEU A 214 -79.82 -14.46 -7.65
CA LEU A 214 -80.77 -15.50 -8.13
C LEU A 214 -80.26 -16.65 -8.99
#